data_AF-A0A7Z0DMW8-F1
#
_entry.id   AF-A0A7Z0DMW8-F1
#
_cell.length_a   1.000
_cell.length_b   1.000
_cell.length_c   1.000
_cell.angle_alpha   90.00
_cell.angle_beta   90.00
_cell.angle_gamma   90.00
#
_symmetry.space_group_name_H-M   'P 1'
#
loop_
_entity.id
_entity.type
_entity.pdbx_description
1 polymer ?
#
loop_
_entity_poly.entity_id
_entity_poly.type
_entity_poly.pdbx_seq_one_letter_code
_entity_poly.pdbx_strand_id
1 'polypeptide(L)'
;MKKDALCNCCLMNDDATRRAMHVLLDMVASQDLGSPDHLNLLAGKTAFEGFDQDAIKVTEDDETGELTVDPTPVLTAAGMAIQSLLGIVAIEKGQDELTLLNVLREHLDGLLSDDTTT
;
A
#
# COMPACT_ATOMS: atom_id res chain seq x y z
N MET A 1 21.91 30.42 0.27
CA MET A 1 20.98 29.67 -0.61
C MET A 1 21.81 28.76 -1.50
N LYS A 2 21.97 27.48 -1.14
CA LYS A 2 22.50 26.45 -2.04
C LYS A 2 21.32 25.54 -2.37
N LYS A 3 20.80 25.75 -3.57
CA LYS A 3 19.74 24.98 -4.20
C LYS A 3 20.41 23.84 -4.99
N ASP A 4 19.74 22.70 -4.96
CA ASP A 4 19.74 21.69 -6.02
C ASP A 4 21.00 20.80 -6.13
N ALA A 5 21.09 19.89 -5.17
CA ALA A 5 21.64 18.55 -5.39
C ALA A 5 20.75 17.51 -4.68
N LEU A 6 19.44 17.59 -4.89
CA LEU A 6 18.56 16.46 -4.59
C LEU A 6 18.75 15.45 -5.73
N CYS A 7 19.41 14.36 -5.36
CA CYS A 7 19.79 13.25 -6.21
C CYS A 7 18.60 12.79 -7.09
N ASN A 8 18.86 12.55 -8.38
CA ASN A 8 17.88 12.06 -9.35
C ASN A 8 17.25 10.70 -8.95
N CYS A 9 17.83 10.00 -7.97
CA CYS A 9 17.26 8.79 -7.37
C CYS A 9 16.04 9.05 -6.47
N CYS A 10 15.92 10.24 -5.86
CA CYS A 10 14.75 10.58 -5.03
C CYS A 10 13.50 10.83 -5.89
N LEU A 11 13.67 11.43 -7.08
CA LEU A 11 12.57 11.72 -8.00
C LEU A 11 11.97 10.47 -8.65
N MET A 12 12.77 9.42 -8.86
CA MET A 12 12.31 8.14 -9.43
C MET A 12 11.41 7.36 -8.44
N ASN A 13 11.72 7.40 -7.15
CA ASN A 13 10.93 6.72 -6.12
C ASN A 13 9.59 7.42 -5.83
N ASP A 14 9.54 8.75 -5.94
CA ASP A 14 8.29 9.51 -5.74
C ASP A 14 7.24 9.15 -6.79
N ASP A 15 7.66 8.95 -8.03
CA ASP A 15 6.78 8.58 -9.15
C ASP A 15 6.25 7.15 -9.04
N ALA A 16 7.10 6.19 -8.65
CA ALA A 16 6.71 4.81 -8.39
C ALA A 16 5.77 4.71 -7.18
N THR A 17 6.06 5.44 -6.09
CA THR A 17 5.22 5.48 -4.89
C THR A 17 3.86 6.11 -5.20
N ARG A 18 3.83 7.19 -5.99
CA ARG A 18 2.57 7.81 -6.44
C ARG A 18 1.74 6.87 -7.31
N ARG A 19 2.36 6.13 -8.25
CA ARG A 19 1.66 5.12 -9.04
C ARG A 19 1.09 4.01 -8.16
N ALA A 20 1.89 3.50 -7.23
CA ALA A 20 1.45 2.49 -6.28
C ALA A 20 0.24 2.97 -5.45
N MET A 21 0.25 4.24 -5.04
CA MET A 21 -0.89 4.86 -4.34
C MET A 21 -2.17 4.82 -5.18
N HIS A 22 -2.10 5.20 -6.45
CA HIS A 22 -3.28 5.18 -7.33
C HIS A 22 -3.82 3.75 -7.51
N VAL A 23 -2.94 2.78 -7.74
CA VAL A 23 -3.34 1.37 -7.90
C VAL A 23 -3.98 0.83 -6.62
N LEU A 24 -3.45 1.15 -5.44
CA LEU A 24 -4.04 0.76 -4.15
C LEU A 24 -5.44 1.36 -3.95
N LEU A 25 -5.64 2.63 -4.30
CA LEU A 25 -6.93 3.29 -4.17
C LEU A 25 -7.95 2.77 -5.19
N ASP A 26 -7.52 2.51 -6.43
CA ASP A 26 -8.37 1.92 -7.47
C ASP A 26 -8.79 0.49 -7.07
N MET A 27 -7.88 -0.28 -6.46
CA MET A 27 -8.20 -1.58 -5.88
C MET A 27 -9.29 -1.47 -4.84
N VAL A 28 -9.14 -0.58 -3.84
CA VAL A 28 -10.14 -0.37 -2.79
C VAL A 28 -11.48 0.09 -3.37
N ALA A 29 -11.47 0.95 -4.39
CA ALA A 29 -12.70 1.39 -5.07
C ALA A 29 -13.40 0.27 -5.86
N SER A 30 -12.63 -0.73 -6.33
CA SER A 30 -13.15 -1.90 -7.04
C SER A 30 -13.58 -3.04 -6.11
N GLN A 31 -13.14 -3.02 -4.86
CA GLN A 31 -13.55 -3.98 -3.85
C GLN A 31 -14.96 -3.66 -3.36
N ASP A 32 -15.76 -4.70 -3.23
CA ASP A 32 -17.06 -4.62 -2.57
C ASP A 32 -16.98 -5.47 -1.31
N LEU A 33 -17.03 -4.81 -0.16
CA LEU A 33 -16.95 -5.46 1.16
C LEU A 33 -18.14 -6.41 1.42
N GLY A 34 -19.21 -6.33 0.62
CA GLY A 34 -20.33 -7.28 0.65
C GLY A 34 -20.23 -8.39 -0.41
N SER A 35 -19.23 -8.35 -1.29
CA SER A 35 -19.04 -9.33 -2.35
C SER A 35 -18.25 -10.56 -1.85
N PRO A 36 -18.49 -11.76 -2.43
CA PRO A 36 -17.76 -12.96 -2.06
C PRO A 36 -16.25 -12.83 -2.29
N ASP A 37 -15.46 -13.53 -1.49
CA ASP A 37 -13.99 -13.43 -1.45
C ASP A 37 -13.30 -13.54 -2.81
N HIS A 38 -13.84 -14.33 -3.74
CA HIS A 38 -13.29 -14.50 -5.08
C HIS A 38 -13.33 -13.22 -5.94
N LEU A 39 -14.29 -12.32 -5.72
CA LEU A 39 -14.36 -11.01 -6.39
C LEU A 39 -13.34 -10.04 -5.80
N ASN A 40 -13.15 -10.06 -4.48
CA ASN A 40 -12.11 -9.28 -3.81
C ASN A 40 -10.70 -9.80 -4.17
N LEU A 41 -10.56 -11.10 -4.42
CA LEU A 41 -9.33 -11.70 -4.94
C LEU A 41 -9.01 -11.23 -6.37
N LEU A 42 -10.04 -11.04 -7.21
CA LEU A 42 -9.87 -10.51 -8.57
C LEU A 42 -9.42 -9.04 -8.56
N ALA A 43 -10.00 -8.22 -7.67
CA ALA A 43 -9.55 -6.85 -7.46
C ALA A 43 -8.07 -6.81 -7.03
N GLY A 44 -7.67 -7.66 -6.08
CA GLY A 44 -6.26 -7.77 -5.65
C GLY A 44 -5.32 -8.21 -6.77
N LYS A 45 -5.74 -9.17 -7.60
CA LYS A 45 -4.96 -9.60 -8.77
C LYS A 45 -4.80 -8.49 -9.80
N THR A 46 -5.87 -7.76 -10.09
CA THR A 46 -5.86 -6.63 -11.04
C THR A 46 -4.95 -5.51 -10.55
N ALA A 47 -4.96 -5.24 -9.24
CA ALA A 47 -4.04 -4.29 -8.62
C ALA A 47 -2.59 -4.75 -8.73
N PHE A 48 -2.32 -6.04 -8.55
CA PHE A 48 -0.98 -6.60 -8.74
C PHE A 48 -0.47 -6.40 -10.18
N GLU A 49 -1.31 -6.64 -11.18
CA GLU A 49 -1.00 -6.35 -12.59
C GLU A 49 -0.78 -4.84 -12.83
N GLY A 50 -1.44 -3.98 -12.06
CA GLY A 50 -1.24 -2.52 -12.07
C GLY A 50 0.10 -2.06 -11.49
N PHE A 51 0.78 -2.87 -10.66
CA PHE A 51 2.09 -2.54 -10.09
C PHE A 51 3.27 -2.82 -11.03
N ASP A 52 3.02 -3.50 -12.15
CA ASP A 52 4.02 -3.99 -13.12
C ASP A 52 4.77 -2.85 -13.86
N GLN A 53 4.38 -1.58 -13.63
CA GLN A 53 4.98 -0.37 -14.22
C GLN A 53 5.84 0.42 -13.23
N ASP A 54 6.91 -0.19 -12.73
CA ASP A 54 7.94 0.39 -11.83
C ASP A 54 7.56 0.50 -10.33
N ALA A 55 6.37 0.06 -9.90
CA ALA A 55 6.00 0.09 -8.48
C ALA A 55 6.55 -1.11 -7.70
N ILE A 56 6.71 -2.26 -8.36
CA ILE A 56 7.44 -3.42 -7.85
C ILE A 56 8.59 -3.69 -8.80
N LYS A 57 9.83 -3.57 -8.32
CA LYS A 57 11.02 -3.85 -9.14
C LYS A 57 11.50 -5.26 -8.89
N VAL A 58 11.57 -6.07 -9.94
CA VAL A 58 12.18 -7.41 -9.89
C VAL A 58 13.54 -7.33 -10.57
N THR A 59 14.59 -7.72 -9.85
CA THR A 59 15.96 -7.83 -10.38
C THR A 59 16.42 -9.27 -10.26
N GLU A 60 16.92 -9.82 -11.36
CA GLU A 60 17.56 -11.13 -11.39
C GLU A 60 19.08 -10.95 -11.24
N ASP A 61 19.70 -11.77 -10.39
CA ASP A 61 21.15 -11.86 -10.29
C ASP A 61 21.70 -12.73 -11.43
N ASP A 62 22.52 -12.14 -12.31
CA ASP A 62 23.02 -12.79 -13.52
C ASP A 62 23.93 -14.01 -13.26
N GLU A 63 24.50 -14.15 -12.05
CA GLU A 63 25.42 -15.25 -11.71
C GLU A 63 24.71 -16.43 -11.04
N THR A 64 23.67 -16.15 -10.25
CA THR A 64 22.97 -17.13 -9.42
C THR A 64 21.55 -17.43 -9.89
N GLY A 65 20.95 -16.56 -10.71
CA GLY A 65 19.54 -16.59 -11.11
C GLY A 65 18.59 -16.22 -9.96
N GLU A 66 19.08 -15.62 -8.87
CA GLU A 66 18.26 -15.24 -7.73
C GLU A 66 17.40 -14.02 -8.07
N LEU A 67 16.09 -14.12 -7.82
CA LEU A 67 15.15 -13.01 -8.01
C LEU A 67 15.02 -12.20 -6.72
N THR A 68 15.40 -10.93 -6.78
CA THR A 68 15.14 -9.95 -5.72
C THR A 68 13.96 -9.07 -6.11
N VAL A 69 13.01 -8.92 -5.20
CA VAL A 69 11.83 -8.05 -5.36
C VAL A 69 11.95 -6.87 -4.40
N ASP A 70 11.82 -5.66 -4.93
CA ASP A 70 11.75 -4.43 -4.13
C ASP A 70 10.30 -3.91 -4.06
N PRO A 71 9.58 -4.14 -2.95
CA PRO A 71 8.21 -3.65 -2.73
C PRO A 71 8.18 -2.26 -2.08
N THR A 72 9.32 -1.58 -1.90
CA THR A 72 9.42 -0.32 -1.15
C THR A 72 8.42 0.75 -1.62
N PRO A 73 8.20 0.99 -2.92
CA PRO A 73 7.22 1.97 -3.37
C PRO A 73 5.78 1.63 -2.93
N VAL A 74 5.41 0.35 -2.99
CA VAL A 74 4.09 -0.14 -2.57
C VAL A 74 3.88 0.01 -1.07
N LEU A 75 4.87 -0.40 -0.26
CA LEU A 75 4.80 -0.29 1.20
C LEU A 75 4.76 1.17 1.64
N THR A 76 5.54 2.04 0.99
CA THR A 76 5.54 3.48 1.26
C THR A 76 4.19 4.10 0.92
N ALA A 77 3.62 3.74 -0.23
CA ALA A 77 2.30 4.22 -0.64
C ALA A 77 1.20 3.78 0.34
N ALA A 78 1.18 2.51 0.74
CA ALA A 78 0.22 2.00 1.72
C ALA A 78 0.34 2.74 3.07
N GLY A 79 1.57 2.94 3.56
CA GLY A 79 1.83 3.70 4.79
C GLY A 79 1.31 5.15 4.71
N MET A 80 1.59 5.84 3.59
CA MET A 80 1.10 7.20 3.36
C MET A 80 -0.42 7.28 3.27
N ALA A 81 -1.07 6.27 2.67
CA ALA A 81 -2.53 6.19 2.58
C ALA A 81 -3.16 6.07 3.97
N ILE A 82 -2.65 5.14 4.78
CA ILE A 82 -3.10 4.93 6.17
C ILE A 82 -2.90 6.20 6.99
N GLN A 83 -1.71 6.82 6.92
CA GLN A 83 -1.42 8.04 7.67
C GLN A 83 -2.33 9.20 7.26
N SER A 84 -2.60 9.36 5.97
CA SER A 84 -3.50 10.40 5.47
C SER A 84 -4.94 10.20 5.95
N LEU A 85 -5.42 8.95 5.92
CA LEU A 85 -6.76 8.59 6.42
C LEU A 85 -6.88 8.83 7.92
N LEU A 86 -5.88 8.41 8.70
CA LEU A 86 -5.84 8.67 10.15
C LEU A 86 -5.85 10.16 10.46
N GLY A 87 -5.08 10.97 9.71
CA GLY A 87 -5.08 12.44 9.87
C GLY A 87 -6.44 13.07 9.57
N ILE A 88 -7.13 12.62 8.52
CA ILE A 88 -8.50 13.09 8.19
C ILE A 88 -9.46 12.76 9.33
N VAL A 89 -9.47 11.51 9.81
CA VAL A 89 -10.36 11.06 10.88
C VAL A 89 -10.02 11.74 12.20
N ALA A 90 -8.75 11.95 12.51
CA ALA A 90 -8.28 12.65 13.71
C ALA A 90 -8.86 14.07 13.78
N ILE A 91 -8.82 14.80 12.66
CA ILE A 91 -9.40 16.15 12.54
C ILE A 91 -10.92 16.10 12.74
N GLU A 92 -11.61 15.19 12.07
CA GLU A 92 -13.08 15.10 12.12
C GLU A 92 -13.61 14.66 13.50
N LYS A 93 -12.89 13.77 14.18
CA LYS A 93 -13.32 13.18 15.46
C LYS A 93 -12.72 13.89 16.68
N GLY A 94 -11.75 14.79 16.47
CA GLY A 94 -11.00 15.41 17.57
C GLY A 94 -10.22 14.39 18.40
N GLN A 95 -9.77 13.31 17.77
CA GLN A 95 -9.02 12.21 18.41
C GLN A 95 -7.56 12.25 17.96
N ASP A 96 -6.66 11.72 18.78
CA ASP A 96 -5.25 11.59 18.40
C ASP A 96 -5.02 10.41 17.43
N GLU A 97 -4.07 10.58 16.52
CA GLU A 97 -3.76 9.59 15.49
C GLU A 97 -3.30 8.25 16.06
N LEU A 98 -2.63 8.23 17.21
CA LEU A 98 -2.12 7.00 17.83
C LEU A 98 -3.28 6.15 18.38
N THR A 99 -4.26 6.78 19.02
CA THR A 99 -5.49 6.12 19.45
C THR A 99 -6.23 5.52 18.25
N LEU A 100 -6.39 6.28 17.16
CA LEU A 100 -7.04 5.78 15.95
C LEU A 100 -6.28 4.62 15.30
N LEU A 101 -4.94 4.66 15.28
CA LEU A 101 -4.11 3.57 14.77
C LEU A 101 -4.29 2.29 15.60
N ASN A 102 -4.39 2.40 16.93
CA ASN A 102 -4.62 1.24 17.79
C ASN A 102 -6.03 0.65 17.58
N VAL A 103 -7.05 1.49 17.43
CA VAL A 103 -8.41 1.04 17.09
C VAL A 103 -8.42 0.31 15.74
N LEU A 104 -7.72 0.83 14.74
CA LEU A 104 -7.59 0.18 13.44
C LEU A 104 -6.91 -1.19 13.56
N ARG A 105 -5.84 -1.31 14.36
CA ARG A 105 -5.16 -2.59 14.62
C ARG A 105 -6.09 -3.61 15.25
N GLU A 106 -6.77 -3.24 16.34
CA GLU A 106 -7.71 -4.12 17.02
C GLU A 106 -8.83 -4.59 16.08
N HIS A 107 -9.32 -3.69 15.22
CA HIS A 107 -10.33 -4.03 14.22
C HIS A 107 -9.80 -5.04 13.17
N LEU A 108 -8.61 -4.81 12.63
CA LEU A 108 -7.97 -5.71 11.65
C LEU A 108 -7.66 -7.07 12.27
N ASP A 109 -7.16 -7.10 13.51
CA ASP A 109 -6.91 -8.35 14.24
C ASP A 109 -8.21 -9.15 14.42
N GLY A 110 -9.32 -8.47 14.71
CA GLY A 110 -10.65 -9.09 14.77
C GLY A 110 -11.09 -9.69 13.43
N LEU A 111 -10.90 -8.97 12.32
CA LEU A 111 -11.27 -9.48 10.99
C LEU A 111 -10.42 -10.68 10.55
N LEU A 112 -9.14 -10.72 10.92
CA LEU A 112 -8.19 -11.73 10.46
C LEU A 112 -8.08 -12.94 11.41
N SER A 113 -8.72 -12.91 12.58
CA SER A 113 -8.67 -13.99 13.57
C SER A 113 -9.79 -15.04 13.42
N ASP A 114 -10.82 -14.78 12.60
CA ASP A 114 -11.99 -15.65 12.46
C ASP A 114 -11.83 -16.85 11.51
N ASP A 115 -10.62 -17.13 11.00
CA ASP A 115 -10.39 -18.13 9.94
C ASP A 115 -9.83 -19.49 10.41
N THR A 116 -10.05 -19.91 11.67
CA THR A 116 -9.63 -21.24 12.16
C THR A 116 -10.73 -22.21 12.59
N THR A 117 -12.01 -21.89 12.37
CA THR A 117 -13.09 -22.85 12.66
C THR A 117 -14.28 -22.75 11.70
N THR A 118 -14.20 -23.40 10.53
CA THR A 118 -15.35 -24.15 9.98
C THR A 118 -14.90 -25.29 9.08
#